data_AF-A0A5J4RKT6-F1
#
_entry.id   AF-A0A5J4RKT6-F1
#
_cell.length_a   1.000
_cell.length_b   1.000
_cell.length_c   1.000
_cell.angle_alpha   90.00
_cell.angle_beta   90.00
_cell.angle_gamma   90.00
#
_symmetry.space_group_name_H-M   'P 1'
#
loop_
_entity.id
_entity.type
_entity.pdbx_description
1 polymer ?
#
loop_
_entity_poly.entity_id
_entity_poly.type
_entity_poly.pdbx_seq_one_letter_code
_entity_poly.pdbx_strand_id
1 'polypeptide(L)'
;MVVHVFRPGYMAVNNLLATVFSHFNNYTFYRTDIFIHSTFSLLLGIGMFLLVGYLAWKHGRTWCNTICPVGTLLGLLSNYSLFKVRIDADKCNHCGLCATKCKAACINSKESTIDHSRCVNCYNCLSTCKKDALSYSIPIKKPKAVTEPSIDNRSKRQFLLTGLLAVSVIPKAVAQKSAKLLGTQKAYKIEHPILPPGAVSVKHFQRHCTSCHLCVSKCPSKILKPAFMEYGLGGIMQPTVNFEEGFCNYDCTVCGHVCPNGAIHPLTVEEKHLTQTGHVVFIKENCVVFTDGTSCGACSEHCPTQAVSMVPYQDGLTIPQVNTEICVGCGGCEFICPVRPYRAIHIEGNPVQVQAKHFVEEEKKDISVDDFGF
;
A
#
# COMPACT_ATOMS: atom_id res chain seq x y z
N MET A 1 7.69 -9.25 -16.63
CA MET A 1 9.14 -9.18 -16.32
C MET A 1 10.02 -9.27 -17.56
N VAL A 2 9.80 -10.23 -18.46
CA VAL A 2 10.57 -10.40 -19.71
C VAL A 2 10.64 -9.11 -20.56
N VAL A 3 9.52 -8.38 -20.67
CA VAL A 3 9.44 -7.14 -21.45
C VAL A 3 10.40 -6.05 -20.96
N HIS A 4 10.69 -5.94 -19.66
CA HIS A 4 11.56 -4.88 -19.13
C HIS A 4 13.05 -5.17 -19.30
N VAL A 5 13.43 -6.45 -19.42
CA VAL A 5 14.83 -6.87 -19.60
C VAL A 5 15.26 -6.68 -21.07
N PHE A 6 14.38 -6.98 -22.02
CA PHE A 6 14.69 -6.91 -23.46
C PHE A 6 14.37 -5.56 -24.11
N ARG A 7 13.51 -4.73 -23.50
CA ARG A 7 13.12 -3.41 -24.04
C ARG A 7 14.32 -2.47 -24.29
N PRO A 8 15.34 -2.37 -23.42
CA PRO A 8 16.51 -1.55 -23.72
C PRO A 8 17.30 -2.05 -24.93
N GLY A 9 17.45 -3.37 -25.07
CA GLY A 9 18.11 -3.98 -26.23
C GLY A 9 17.34 -3.73 -27.52
N TYR A 10 16.02 -3.89 -27.50
CA TYR A 10 15.15 -3.59 -28.64
C TYR A 10 15.21 -2.10 -29.05
N MET A 11 15.19 -1.18 -28.07
CA MET A 11 15.31 0.26 -28.33
C MET A 11 16.70 0.64 -28.87
N ALA A 12 17.76 -0.02 -28.42
CA ALA A 12 19.11 0.17 -28.96
C ALA A 12 19.22 -0.29 -30.42
N VAL A 13 18.63 -1.44 -30.76
CA VAL A 13 18.55 -1.93 -32.15
C VAL A 13 17.72 -0.98 -33.01
N ASN A 14 16.57 -0.50 -32.52
CA ASN A 14 15.75 0.49 -33.23
C ASN A 14 16.52 1.79 -33.51
N ASN A 15 17.29 2.29 -32.54
CA ASN A 15 18.10 3.51 -32.73
C ASN A 15 19.28 3.30 -33.69
N LEU A 16 19.87 2.10 -33.70
CA LEU A 16 20.89 1.72 -34.68
C LEU A 16 20.29 1.70 -36.09
N LEU A 17 19.13 1.05 -36.26
CA LEU A 17 18.40 1.03 -37.53
C LEU A 17 17.97 2.43 -37.96
N ALA A 18 17.49 3.27 -37.05
CA ALA A 18 17.19 4.67 -37.32
C ALA A 18 18.42 5.43 -37.86
N THR A 19 19.61 5.17 -37.30
CA THR A 19 20.85 5.80 -37.75
C THR A 19 21.23 5.34 -39.16
N VAL A 20 21.21 4.03 -39.41
CA VAL A 20 21.53 3.44 -40.72
C VAL A 20 20.54 3.91 -41.79
N PHE A 21 19.24 3.83 -41.54
CA PHE A 21 18.22 4.19 -42.51
C PHE A 21 18.11 5.70 -42.75
N SER A 22 18.41 6.53 -41.74
CA SER A 22 18.50 7.99 -41.93
C SER A 22 19.63 8.39 -42.90
N HIS A 23 20.71 7.62 -42.98
CA HIS A 23 21.78 7.82 -43.97
C HIS A 23 21.31 7.51 -45.41
N PHE A 24 20.29 6.67 -45.57
CA PHE A 24 19.67 6.34 -46.85
C PHE A 24 18.40 7.18 -47.13
N ASN A 25 18.21 8.31 -46.44
CA ASN A 25 17.01 9.18 -46.55
C ASN A 25 15.68 8.45 -46.30
N ASN A 26 15.68 7.39 -45.49
CA ASN A 26 14.48 6.64 -45.13
C ASN A 26 14.17 6.82 -43.64
N TYR A 27 13.00 7.39 -43.34
CA TYR A 27 12.58 7.78 -41.98
C TYR A 27 11.58 6.80 -41.34
N THR A 28 11.55 5.55 -41.81
CA THR A 28 10.65 4.50 -41.23
C THR A 28 10.94 4.25 -39.74
N PHE A 29 12.17 4.47 -39.29
CA PHE A 29 12.57 4.33 -37.88
C PHE A 29 12.92 5.68 -37.28
N TYR A 30 12.29 6.03 -36.16
CA TYR A 30 12.57 7.25 -35.41
C TYR A 30 13.40 6.96 -34.16
N ARG A 31 14.22 7.94 -33.77
CA ARG A 31 15.08 7.83 -32.58
C ARG A 31 14.21 7.88 -31.32
N THR A 32 14.44 6.95 -30.43
CA THR A 32 13.74 6.85 -29.15
C THR A 32 14.73 7.06 -28.00
N ASP A 33 14.36 7.89 -27.02
CA ASP A 33 15.21 8.14 -25.86
C ASP A 33 15.31 6.89 -24.97
N ILE A 34 16.53 6.42 -24.75
CA ILE A 34 16.80 5.26 -23.89
C ILE A 34 16.99 5.79 -22.46
N PHE A 35 15.90 5.90 -21.71
CA PHE A 35 15.99 6.17 -20.27
C PHE A 35 16.42 4.91 -19.50
N ILE A 36 17.73 4.76 -19.30
CA ILE A 36 18.31 3.68 -18.49
C ILE A 36 18.23 4.06 -17.01
N HIS A 37 17.07 3.83 -16.37
CA HIS A 37 17.00 3.82 -14.90
C HIS A 37 17.49 2.48 -14.28
N SER A 38 17.87 1.49 -15.11
CA SER A 38 17.89 0.07 -14.73
C SER A 38 19.26 -0.63 -14.62
N THR A 39 20.38 0.00 -14.97
CA THR A 39 21.71 -0.65 -14.82
C THR A 39 22.11 -0.75 -13.36
N PHE A 40 21.88 0.32 -12.58
CA PHE A 40 22.16 0.33 -11.15
C PHE A 40 21.32 -0.71 -10.38
N SER A 41 20.02 -0.79 -10.66
CA SER A 41 19.14 -1.78 -10.02
C SER A 41 19.47 -3.21 -10.44
N LEU A 42 19.89 -3.44 -11.68
CA LEU A 42 20.35 -4.74 -12.16
C LEU A 42 21.65 -5.17 -11.48
N LEU A 43 22.66 -4.29 -11.41
CA LEU A 43 23.93 -4.56 -10.73
C LEU A 43 23.72 -4.82 -9.24
N LEU A 44 22.87 -4.05 -8.59
CA LEU A 44 22.49 -4.25 -7.19
C LEU A 44 21.77 -5.60 -7.01
N GLY A 45 20.86 -5.95 -7.92
CA GLY A 45 20.16 -7.24 -7.91
C GLY A 45 21.10 -8.44 -8.07
N ILE A 46 22.04 -8.37 -9.02
CA ILE A 46 23.06 -9.40 -9.25
C ILE A 46 23.98 -9.50 -8.02
N GLY A 47 24.45 -8.36 -7.49
CA GLY A 47 25.28 -8.32 -6.30
C GLY A 47 24.60 -8.95 -5.08
N MET A 48 23.32 -8.63 -4.84
CA MET A 48 22.55 -9.23 -3.76
C MET A 48 22.32 -10.73 -3.98
N PHE A 49 22.05 -11.18 -5.21
CA PHE A 49 21.90 -12.59 -5.53
C PHE A 49 23.18 -13.39 -5.27
N LEU A 50 24.33 -12.89 -5.70
CA LEU A 50 25.64 -13.52 -5.45
C LEU A 50 25.97 -13.55 -3.95
N LEU A 51 25.69 -12.46 -3.22
CA LEU A 51 25.87 -12.40 -1.77
C LEU A 51 25.01 -13.44 -1.04
N VAL A 52 23.72 -13.50 -1.37
CA VAL A 52 22.78 -14.48 -0.78
C VAL A 52 23.20 -15.90 -1.15
N GLY A 53 23.60 -16.16 -2.40
CA GLY A 53 24.11 -17.45 -2.85
C GLY A 53 25.37 -17.89 -2.09
N TYR A 54 26.33 -16.98 -1.91
CA TYR A 54 27.55 -17.25 -1.13
C TYR A 54 27.25 -17.56 0.33
N LEU A 55 26.39 -16.76 0.98
CA LEU A 55 25.96 -16.99 2.36
C LEU A 55 25.20 -18.32 2.51
N ALA A 56 24.33 -18.63 1.53
CA ALA A 56 23.58 -19.89 1.46
C ALA A 56 24.49 -21.11 1.37
N TRP A 57 25.52 -21.02 0.54
CA TRP A 57 26.49 -22.11 0.35
C TRP A 57 27.34 -22.36 1.60
N LYS A 58 27.84 -21.30 2.25
CA LYS A 58 28.76 -21.43 3.38
C LYS A 58 28.08 -21.71 4.72
N HIS A 59 26.90 -21.15 4.97
CA HIS A 59 26.26 -21.20 6.29
C HIS A 59 24.77 -21.60 6.25
N GLY A 60 24.26 -22.09 5.12
CA GLY A 60 22.84 -22.39 4.96
C GLY A 60 21.98 -21.12 4.97
N ARG A 61 20.78 -21.13 5.55
CA ARG A 61 19.83 -20.00 5.47
C ARG A 61 20.14 -18.82 6.41
N THR A 62 21.40 -18.39 6.52
CA THR A 62 21.79 -17.24 7.36
C THR A 62 21.13 -15.95 6.90
N TRP A 63 21.02 -15.69 5.60
CA TRP A 63 20.29 -14.52 5.10
C TRP A 63 18.88 -14.45 5.68
N CYS A 64 18.13 -15.55 5.64
CA CYS A 64 16.78 -15.60 6.18
C CYS A 64 16.74 -15.50 7.71
N ASN A 65 17.69 -16.11 8.42
CA ASN A 65 17.60 -16.24 9.88
C ASN A 65 18.25 -15.09 10.66
N THR A 66 19.17 -14.33 10.03
CA THR A 66 19.95 -13.28 10.73
C THR A 66 19.93 -11.93 10.03
N ILE A 67 19.78 -11.87 8.70
CA ILE A 67 19.84 -10.61 7.94
C ILE A 67 18.43 -10.12 7.56
N CYS A 68 17.53 -11.04 7.22
CA CYS A 68 16.17 -10.72 6.82
C CYS A 68 15.36 -10.22 8.02
N PRO A 69 14.74 -9.02 7.96
CA PRO A 69 13.98 -8.44 9.07
C PRO A 69 12.90 -9.37 9.60
N VAL A 70 12.20 -10.07 8.70
CA VAL A 70 11.14 -11.02 9.05
C VAL A 70 11.68 -12.23 9.78
N GLY A 71 12.77 -12.83 9.30
CA GLY A 71 13.30 -14.04 9.93
C GLY A 71 14.09 -13.75 11.20
N THR A 72 14.75 -12.59 11.32
CA THR A 72 15.32 -12.11 12.59
C THR A 72 14.24 -11.87 13.63
N LEU A 73 13.11 -11.25 13.24
CA LEU A 73 11.96 -11.08 14.13
C LEU A 73 11.38 -12.42 14.58
N LEU A 74 11.17 -13.36 13.65
CA LEU A 74 10.69 -14.71 13.98
C LEU A 74 11.69 -15.50 14.84
N GLY A 75 13.00 -15.35 14.62
CA GLY A 75 14.05 -15.94 15.44
C GLY A 75 14.06 -15.36 16.87
N LEU A 76 13.86 -14.05 17.01
CA LEU A 76 13.74 -13.39 18.31
C LEU A 76 12.49 -13.84 19.07
N LEU A 77 11.35 -13.94 18.39
CA LEU A 77 10.11 -14.49 18.95
C LEU A 77 10.28 -15.97 19.34
N SER A 78 10.97 -16.76 18.52
CA SER A 78 11.29 -18.16 18.81
C SER A 78 12.19 -18.30 20.03
N ASN A 79 13.18 -17.43 20.20
CA ASN A 79 14.05 -17.44 21.38
C ASN A 79 13.26 -17.17 22.68
N TYR A 80 12.23 -16.32 22.61
CA TYR A 80 11.33 -16.02 23.72
C TYR A 80 10.16 -17.02 23.86
N SER A 81 10.04 -18.00 22.95
CA SER A 81 8.96 -19.00 23.03
C SER A 81 9.13 -19.94 24.24
N LEU A 82 8.02 -20.22 24.93
CA LEU A 82 7.98 -21.12 26.09
C LEU A 82 8.22 -22.59 25.71
N PHE A 83 7.87 -22.96 24.48
CA PHE A 83 7.98 -24.31 23.95
C PHE A 83 9.14 -24.40 22.97
N LYS A 84 10.10 -25.28 23.26
CA LYS A 84 11.34 -25.42 22.47
C LYS A 84 11.55 -26.88 22.07
N VAL A 85 12.13 -27.08 20.89
CA VAL A 85 12.58 -28.40 20.44
C VAL A 85 13.83 -28.79 21.24
N ARG A 86 13.84 -29.96 21.88
CA ARG A 86 14.97 -30.47 22.66
C ARG A 86 15.39 -31.85 22.18
N ILE A 87 16.69 -32.13 22.32
CA ILE A 87 17.26 -33.46 22.08
C ILE A 87 17.45 -34.14 23.44
N ASP A 88 16.85 -35.31 23.59
CA ASP A 88 17.10 -36.23 24.70
C ASP A 88 18.42 -36.95 24.45
N ALA A 89 19.45 -36.62 25.24
CA ALA A 89 20.78 -37.18 25.10
C ALA A 89 20.79 -38.70 25.33
N ASP A 90 19.88 -39.22 26.16
CA ASP A 90 19.82 -40.65 26.50
C ASP A 90 19.29 -41.50 25.33
N LYS A 91 18.46 -40.91 24.46
CA LYS A 91 17.87 -41.57 23.28
C LYS A 91 18.59 -41.26 21.97
N CYS A 92 19.41 -40.20 21.95
CA CYS A 92 20.11 -39.75 20.75
C CYS A 92 21.29 -40.68 20.44
N ASN A 93 21.32 -41.25 19.23
CA ASN A 93 22.44 -42.05 18.76
C ASN A 93 23.39 -41.26 17.82
N HIS A 94 23.34 -39.93 17.85
CA HIS A 94 24.20 -39.04 17.06
C HIS A 94 24.21 -39.31 15.53
N CYS A 95 23.11 -39.86 14.97
CA CYS A 95 23.02 -40.23 13.55
C CYS A 95 23.10 -39.06 12.54
N GLY A 96 23.03 -37.81 12.98
CA GLY A 96 23.22 -36.64 12.12
C GLY A 96 22.03 -36.22 11.24
N LEU A 97 21.01 -37.08 11.07
CA LEU A 97 19.91 -36.86 10.12
C LEU A 97 19.11 -35.58 10.38
N CYS A 98 18.92 -35.23 11.66
CA CYS A 98 18.22 -34.00 12.05
C CYS A 98 19.00 -32.74 11.66
N ALA A 99 20.34 -32.75 11.75
CA ALA A 99 21.18 -31.63 11.32
C ALA A 99 21.17 -31.47 9.79
N THR A 100 21.20 -32.58 9.04
CA THR A 100 21.13 -32.54 7.57
C THR A 100 19.80 -31.98 7.06
N LYS A 101 18.68 -32.31 7.73
CA LYS A 101 17.35 -31.78 7.37
C LYS A 101 17.08 -30.39 7.95
N CYS A 102 17.94 -29.88 8.84
CA CYS A 102 17.77 -28.57 9.44
C CYS A 102 18.10 -27.46 8.44
N LYS A 103 17.06 -26.88 7.84
CA LYS A 103 17.15 -25.73 6.92
C LYS A 103 17.85 -24.51 7.54
N ALA A 104 17.83 -24.40 8.87
CA ALA A 104 18.45 -23.31 9.62
C ALA A 104 19.90 -23.58 10.07
N ALA A 105 20.44 -24.79 9.81
CA ALA A 105 21.77 -25.21 10.24
C ALA A 105 22.06 -24.89 11.73
N CYS A 106 21.06 -25.10 12.59
CA CYS A 106 21.11 -24.76 14.02
C CYS A 106 21.23 -25.96 14.95
N ILE A 107 21.33 -27.18 14.41
CA ILE A 107 21.45 -28.42 15.20
C ILE A 107 22.89 -28.92 15.11
N ASN A 108 23.56 -29.07 16.25
CA ASN A 108 24.85 -29.71 16.35
C ASN A 108 24.65 -31.16 16.82
N SER A 109 24.81 -32.10 15.89
CA SER A 109 24.63 -33.54 16.18
C SER A 109 25.71 -34.13 17.08
N LYS A 110 26.90 -33.52 17.18
CA LYS A 110 27.98 -34.02 18.04
C LYS A 110 27.74 -33.71 19.50
N GLU A 111 27.26 -32.50 19.77
CA GLU A 111 26.99 -32.01 21.13
C GLU A 111 25.54 -32.23 21.57
N SER A 112 24.67 -32.74 20.69
CA SER A 112 23.21 -32.84 20.91
C SER A 112 22.58 -31.50 21.32
N THR A 113 23.11 -30.38 20.81
CA THR A 113 22.65 -29.02 21.11
C THR A 113 21.89 -28.40 19.94
N ILE A 114 20.92 -27.54 20.26
CA ILE A 114 20.16 -26.76 19.28
C ILE A 114 20.33 -25.29 19.62
N ASP A 115 20.80 -24.51 18.66
CA ASP A 115 20.86 -23.06 18.75
C ASP A 115 19.48 -22.45 18.48
N HIS A 116 18.80 -22.07 19.56
CA HIS A 116 17.46 -21.49 19.52
C HIS A 116 17.40 -20.08 18.93
N SER A 117 18.52 -19.36 18.86
CA SER A 117 18.55 -18.02 18.26
C SER A 117 18.32 -18.05 16.75
N ARG A 118 18.67 -19.16 16.11
CA ARG A 118 18.52 -19.40 14.67
C ARG A 118 17.38 -20.38 14.33
N CYS A 119 16.78 -21.02 15.33
CA CYS A 119 15.70 -21.98 15.10
C CYS A 119 14.37 -21.27 14.82
N VAL A 120 13.77 -21.53 13.68
CA VAL A 120 12.45 -21.00 13.27
C VAL A 120 11.27 -21.94 13.58
N ASN A 121 11.48 -22.96 14.42
CA ASN A 121 10.46 -23.95 14.82
C ASN A 121 9.66 -24.56 13.66
N CYS A 122 10.35 -24.98 12.58
CA CYS A 122 9.73 -25.59 11.40
C CYS A 122 9.41 -27.10 11.52
N TYR A 123 9.77 -27.73 12.65
CA TYR A 123 9.48 -29.14 13.00
C TYR A 123 10.01 -30.25 12.07
N ASN A 124 10.73 -29.93 11.01
CA ASN A 124 11.33 -30.92 10.09
C ASN A 124 12.27 -31.93 10.77
N CYS A 125 12.90 -31.54 11.89
CA CYS A 125 13.78 -32.42 12.64
C CYS A 125 13.01 -33.51 13.42
N LEU A 126 11.80 -33.21 13.90
CA LEU A 126 10.95 -34.14 14.64
C LEU A 126 10.54 -35.32 13.76
N SER A 127 10.05 -35.04 12.55
CA SER A 127 9.60 -36.07 11.61
C SER A 127 10.73 -36.97 11.06
N THR A 128 11.99 -36.54 11.20
CA THR A 128 13.15 -37.30 10.68
C THR A 128 13.75 -38.25 11.73
N CYS A 129 13.47 -38.03 13.02
CA CYS A 129 14.11 -38.79 14.09
C CYS A 129 13.45 -40.17 14.26
N LYS A 130 14.16 -41.24 13.88
CA LYS A 130 13.67 -42.63 14.05
C LYS A 130 13.74 -43.15 15.50
N LYS A 131 14.31 -42.38 16.42
CA LYS A 131 14.53 -42.76 17.83
C LYS A 131 13.69 -41.93 18.80
N ASP A 132 12.81 -41.07 18.29
CA ASP A 132 11.98 -40.15 19.08
C ASP A 132 12.77 -39.38 20.16
N ALA A 133 14.03 -39.08 19.85
CA ALA A 133 14.93 -38.35 20.73
C ALA A 133 14.67 -36.84 20.69
N LEU A 134 13.88 -36.35 19.72
CA LEU A 134 13.50 -34.95 19.60
C LEU A 134 12.09 -34.76 20.17
N SER A 135 11.93 -33.81 21.09
CA SER A 135 10.62 -33.45 21.67
C SER A 135 10.37 -31.96 21.63
N TYR A 136 9.11 -31.56 21.47
CA TYR A 136 8.68 -30.17 21.63
C TYR A 136 8.07 -30.01 23.02
N SER A 137 8.81 -29.38 23.94
CA SER A 137 8.42 -29.33 25.35
C SER A 137 8.74 -27.97 25.99
N ILE A 138 8.06 -27.70 27.10
CA ILE A 138 8.40 -26.61 28.02
C ILE A 138 9.68 -27.01 28.79
N PRO A 139 10.60 -26.08 29.11
CA PRO A 139 11.70 -26.37 30.01
C PRO A 139 11.17 -26.77 31.39
N ILE A 140 11.01 -28.08 31.63
CA ILE A 140 10.84 -28.59 32.97
C ILE A 140 12.25 -28.66 33.56
N LYS A 141 12.58 -27.74 34.48
CA LYS A 141 13.81 -27.84 35.28
C LYS A 141 13.77 -29.16 36.05
N LYS A 142 14.52 -30.17 35.62
CA LYS A 142 14.95 -31.25 36.54
C LYS A 142 16.15 -30.71 37.33
N PRO A 143 16.17 -30.83 38.68
CA PRO A 143 17.31 -30.38 39.46
C PRO A 143 18.43 -31.40 39.31
N LYS A 144 19.59 -30.98 38.80
CA LYS A 144 20.85 -31.66 39.08
C LYS A 144 21.92 -30.61 39.38
N ALA A 145 22.41 -30.69 40.61
CA ALA A 145 23.52 -29.94 41.14
C ALA A 145 24.83 -30.46 40.54
N VAL A 146 25.65 -29.56 39.97
CA VAL A 146 27.12 -29.56 40.08
C VAL A 146 27.59 -28.09 39.91
N THR A 147 28.62 -27.77 40.67
CA THR A 147 29.12 -26.49 41.15
C THR A 147 30.08 -25.78 40.17
N GLU A 148 29.87 -24.46 40.00
CA GLU A 148 30.81 -23.33 39.72
C GLU A 148 31.75 -23.27 38.47
N PRO A 149 32.24 -22.05 38.08
CA PRO A 149 32.02 -20.71 38.63
C PRO A 149 31.40 -19.70 37.64
N SER A 150 30.88 -18.62 38.24
CA SER A 150 30.22 -17.47 37.62
C SER A 150 31.18 -16.56 36.84
N ILE A 151 30.90 -16.36 35.55
CA ILE A 151 31.38 -15.18 34.81
C ILE A 151 30.30 -14.10 34.93
N ASP A 152 30.70 -13.02 35.59
CA ASP A 152 29.95 -11.80 35.83
C ASP A 152 29.30 -11.26 34.54
N ASN A 153 27.97 -11.21 34.52
CA ASN A 153 27.19 -10.74 33.37
C ASN A 153 26.37 -9.51 33.77
N ARG A 154 27.05 -8.50 34.32
CA ARG A 154 26.49 -7.19 34.63
C ARG A 154 26.09 -6.39 33.38
N SER A 155 26.53 -6.80 32.18
CA SER A 155 26.33 -6.10 30.91
C SER A 155 24.94 -6.31 30.27
N LYS A 156 24.26 -7.45 30.50
CA LYS A 156 22.97 -7.74 29.83
C LYS A 156 21.76 -7.07 30.47
N ARG A 157 21.86 -6.70 31.76
CA ARG A 157 20.78 -6.04 32.50
C ARG A 157 20.77 -4.52 32.29
N GLN A 158 21.91 -3.94 31.93
CA GLN A 158 22.01 -2.53 31.52
C GLN A 158 21.49 -2.26 30.11
N PHE A 159 21.57 -3.23 29.19
CA PHE A 159 21.10 -3.05 27.80
C PHE A 159 19.56 -3.03 27.68
N LEU A 160 18.85 -3.72 28.58
CA LEU A 160 17.38 -3.72 28.61
C LEU A 160 16.80 -2.45 29.27
N LEU A 161 17.58 -1.78 30.14
CA LEU A 161 17.17 -0.53 30.77
C LEU A 161 17.47 0.69 29.89
N THR A 162 18.47 0.63 29.01
CA THR A 162 18.74 1.71 28.04
C THR A 162 17.87 1.62 26.77
N GLY A 163 17.30 0.46 26.44
CA GLY A 163 16.39 0.31 25.30
C GLY A 163 14.98 0.87 25.51
N LEU A 164 14.51 0.95 26.76
CA LEU A 164 13.16 1.44 27.10
C LEU A 164 13.06 2.97 27.21
N LEU A 165 14.19 3.69 27.30
CA LEU A 165 14.20 5.15 27.39
C LEU A 165 14.35 5.86 26.02
N ALA A 166 14.53 5.10 24.93
CA ALA A 166 14.69 5.67 23.58
C ALA A 166 13.37 5.81 22.79
N VAL A 167 12.22 5.43 23.37
CA VAL A 167 10.90 5.51 22.69
C VAL A 167 10.06 6.73 23.12
N SER A 168 10.51 7.53 24.09
CA SER A 168 9.73 8.67 24.60
C SER A 168 10.39 10.03 24.45
N VAL A 169 11.11 10.27 23.35
CA VAL A 169 11.42 11.64 22.90
C VAL A 169 10.95 11.79 21.46
N ILE A 170 9.64 11.78 21.27
CA ILE A 170 9.06 12.52 20.13
C ILE A 170 9.34 13.99 20.45
N PRO A 171 10.11 14.74 19.63
CA PRO A 171 10.23 16.16 19.84
C PRO A 171 8.84 16.76 19.64
N LYS A 172 8.18 17.18 20.73
CA LYS A 172 6.97 18.02 20.70
C LYS A 172 7.15 19.30 19.88
N ALA A 173 8.39 19.65 19.52
CA ALA A 173 8.76 20.77 18.66
C ALA A 173 8.33 20.64 17.18
N VAL A 174 8.01 19.43 16.67
CA VAL A 174 7.48 19.28 15.30
C VAL A 174 5.95 19.44 15.26
N ALA A 175 5.25 19.09 16.34
CA ALA A 175 3.79 19.22 16.41
C ALA A 175 3.32 20.68 16.58
N GLN A 176 4.16 21.55 17.16
CA GLN A 176 3.77 22.94 17.44
C GLN A 176 4.04 23.92 16.28
N LYS A 177 4.91 23.56 15.33
CA LYS A 177 5.19 24.40 14.15
C LYS A 177 4.16 24.27 13.02
N SER A 178 3.36 23.21 12.99
CA SER A 178 2.28 23.06 12.00
C SER A 178 1.03 23.87 12.36
N ALA A 179 0.76 24.11 13.65
CA ALA A 179 -0.43 24.85 14.10
C ALA A 179 -0.44 26.33 13.67
N LYS A 180 0.74 26.94 13.43
CA LYS A 180 0.84 28.35 13.00
C LYS A 180 0.87 28.54 11.49
N LEU A 181 0.89 27.44 10.72
CA LEU A 181 0.79 27.42 9.25
C LEU A 181 -0.57 26.88 8.77
N LEU A 182 -1.53 26.77 9.69
CA LEU A 182 -2.92 26.50 9.37
C LEU A 182 -3.60 27.87 9.33
N GLY A 183 -3.79 28.39 8.12
CA GLY A 183 -4.57 29.60 7.88
C GLY A 183 -6.00 29.44 8.39
N THR A 184 -6.86 30.39 8.06
CA THR A 184 -8.29 30.46 8.41
C THR A 184 -9.15 29.28 7.90
N GLN A 185 -8.54 28.20 7.42
CA GLN A 185 -9.21 27.03 6.86
C GLN A 185 -9.76 26.11 7.96
N LYS A 186 -11.02 25.70 7.79
CA LYS A 186 -11.73 24.73 8.61
C LYS A 186 -11.25 23.32 8.29
N ALA A 187 -10.65 22.68 9.29
CA ALA A 187 -10.30 21.27 9.23
C ALA A 187 -11.56 20.40 9.18
N TYR A 188 -11.53 19.35 8.37
CA TYR A 188 -12.55 18.30 8.32
C TYR A 188 -11.90 16.93 8.37
N LYS A 189 -12.69 15.94 8.79
CA LYS A 189 -12.30 14.53 8.80
C LYS A 189 -13.37 13.75 8.05
N ILE A 190 -12.92 12.90 7.12
CA ILE A 190 -13.79 11.96 6.41
C ILE A 190 -14.34 10.97 7.43
N GLU A 191 -15.66 10.83 7.52
CA GLU A 191 -16.31 9.93 8.48
C GLU A 191 -16.28 8.49 7.98
N HIS A 192 -16.49 8.30 6.68
CA HIS A 192 -16.60 7.01 6.02
C HIS A 192 -15.59 6.88 4.87
N PRO A 193 -14.81 5.78 4.83
CA PRO A 193 -13.89 5.54 3.74
C PRO A 193 -14.62 5.36 2.41
N ILE A 194 -14.06 5.94 1.36
CA ILE A 194 -14.61 5.84 0.01
C ILE A 194 -14.20 4.49 -0.58
N LEU A 195 -15.20 3.71 -0.98
CA LEU A 195 -15.02 2.41 -1.60
C LEU A 195 -14.92 2.53 -3.13
N PRO A 196 -14.20 1.61 -3.81
CA PRO A 196 -14.26 1.52 -5.27
C PRO A 196 -15.69 1.23 -5.76
N PRO A 197 -16.06 1.70 -6.97
CA PRO A 197 -17.38 1.44 -7.53
C PRO A 197 -17.60 -0.08 -7.71
N GLY A 198 -18.75 -0.57 -7.26
CA GLY A 198 -19.09 -2.00 -7.27
C GLY A 198 -18.77 -2.74 -5.97
N ALA A 199 -18.23 -2.07 -4.95
CA ALA A 199 -17.96 -2.66 -3.63
C ALA A 199 -19.21 -2.90 -2.76
N VAL A 200 -20.37 -2.39 -3.18
CA VAL A 200 -21.70 -2.52 -2.55
C VAL A 200 -21.81 -1.86 -1.17
N SER A 201 -21.02 -2.28 -0.18
CA SER A 201 -21.01 -1.69 1.17
C SER A 201 -19.69 -1.94 1.87
N VAL A 202 -19.39 -1.17 2.91
CA VAL A 202 -18.20 -1.37 3.74
C VAL A 202 -18.16 -2.80 4.31
N LYS A 203 -19.32 -3.29 4.77
CA LYS A 203 -19.46 -4.63 5.36
C LYS A 203 -19.27 -5.75 4.33
N HIS A 204 -19.79 -5.58 3.10
CA HIS A 204 -19.58 -6.52 2.00
C HIS A 204 -18.11 -6.58 1.63
N PHE A 205 -17.51 -5.41 1.39
CA PHE A 205 -16.13 -5.27 0.97
C PHE A 205 -15.17 -5.87 2.01
N GLN A 206 -15.35 -5.54 3.30
CA GLN A 206 -14.51 -6.05 4.38
C GLN A 206 -14.51 -7.58 4.50
N ARG A 207 -15.63 -8.23 4.16
CA ARG A 207 -15.78 -9.69 4.26
C ARG A 207 -15.19 -10.45 3.08
N HIS A 208 -15.26 -9.88 1.88
CA HIS A 208 -14.86 -10.57 0.64
C HIS A 208 -13.46 -10.16 0.16
N CYS A 209 -13.00 -8.96 0.52
CA CYS A 209 -11.70 -8.44 0.09
C CYS A 209 -10.56 -9.12 0.85
N THR A 210 -9.72 -9.85 0.11
CA THR A 210 -8.52 -10.53 0.61
C THR A 210 -7.26 -9.67 0.58
N SER A 211 -7.38 -8.38 0.28
CA SER A 211 -6.24 -7.46 0.15
C SER A 211 -5.16 -7.94 -0.83
N CYS A 212 -5.58 -8.53 -1.97
CA CYS A 212 -4.66 -9.00 -3.01
C CYS A 212 -4.00 -7.87 -3.83
N HIS A 213 -4.50 -6.64 -3.70
CA HIS A 213 -4.00 -5.43 -4.38
C HIS A 213 -3.99 -5.46 -5.91
N LEU A 214 -4.72 -6.38 -6.55
CA LEU A 214 -4.87 -6.40 -8.01
C LEU A 214 -5.51 -5.09 -8.53
N CYS A 215 -6.60 -4.65 -7.91
CA CYS A 215 -7.27 -3.39 -8.25
C CYS A 215 -6.38 -2.16 -8.02
N VAL A 216 -5.56 -2.15 -6.96
CA VAL A 216 -4.56 -1.10 -6.70
C VAL A 216 -3.55 -1.02 -7.84
N SER A 217 -2.96 -2.16 -8.22
CA SER A 217 -1.93 -2.20 -9.28
C SER A 217 -2.47 -1.88 -10.69
N LYS A 218 -3.75 -2.15 -10.93
CA LYS A 218 -4.40 -1.98 -12.24
C LYS A 218 -5.17 -0.67 -12.37
N CYS A 219 -5.27 0.13 -11.31
CA CYS A 219 -5.95 1.42 -11.35
C CYS A 219 -5.16 2.40 -12.25
N PRO A 220 -5.72 2.83 -13.40
CA PRO A 220 -5.01 3.74 -14.30
C PRO A 220 -4.80 5.12 -13.66
N SER A 221 -5.78 5.59 -12.88
CA SER A 221 -5.74 6.87 -12.18
C SER A 221 -4.97 6.84 -10.85
N LYS A 222 -4.47 5.67 -10.42
CA LYS A 222 -3.69 5.46 -9.19
C LYS A 222 -4.35 5.98 -7.90
N ILE A 223 -5.68 6.04 -7.85
CA ILE A 223 -6.44 6.54 -6.69
C ILE A 223 -6.71 5.48 -5.61
N LEU A 224 -6.46 4.20 -5.91
CA LEU A 224 -6.64 3.13 -4.94
C LEU A 224 -5.36 2.92 -4.15
N LYS A 225 -5.43 3.07 -2.83
CA LYS A 225 -4.30 2.84 -1.92
C LYS A 225 -4.66 1.82 -0.84
N PRO A 226 -3.69 1.05 -0.31
CA PRO A 226 -3.92 0.23 0.88
C PRO A 226 -4.37 1.12 2.05
N ALA A 227 -5.53 0.82 2.63
CA ALA A 227 -5.96 1.47 3.86
C ALA A 227 -5.04 1.06 5.01
N PHE A 228 -4.74 2.02 5.87
CA PHE A 228 -4.04 1.77 7.11
C PHE A 228 -5.02 1.64 8.27
N MET A 229 -5.89 2.63 8.50
CA MET A 229 -6.82 2.66 9.63
C MET A 229 -8.23 3.14 9.26
N GLU A 230 -8.47 3.45 7.99
CA GLU A 230 -9.72 4.00 7.47
C GLU A 230 -10.91 3.05 7.66
N TYR A 231 -10.66 1.74 7.61
CA TYR A 231 -11.64 0.68 7.86
C TYR A 231 -11.59 0.11 9.29
N GLY A 232 -10.78 0.70 10.18
CA GLY A 232 -10.41 0.12 11.47
C GLY A 232 -9.44 -1.07 11.34
N LEU A 233 -9.12 -1.71 12.48
CA LEU A 233 -8.12 -2.80 12.55
C LEU A 233 -8.45 -4.01 11.66
N GLY A 234 -9.74 -4.26 11.39
CA GLY A 234 -10.19 -5.39 10.56
C GLY A 234 -10.02 -5.18 9.05
N GLY A 235 -9.79 -3.94 8.60
CA GLY A 235 -9.65 -3.61 7.18
C GLY A 235 -8.27 -3.07 6.80
N ILE A 236 -7.24 -3.35 7.62
CA ILE A 236 -5.85 -3.02 7.29
C ILE A 236 -5.47 -3.66 5.96
N MET A 237 -4.77 -2.92 5.10
CA MET A 237 -4.41 -3.28 3.72
C MET A 237 -5.58 -3.45 2.75
N GLN A 238 -6.84 -3.29 3.17
CA GLN A 238 -7.94 -3.28 2.20
C GLN A 238 -7.88 -2.01 1.34
N PRO A 239 -8.08 -2.08 0.02
CA PRO A 239 -8.02 -0.90 -0.83
C PRO A 239 -9.09 0.15 -0.48
N THR A 240 -8.67 1.40 -0.33
CA THR A 240 -9.54 2.58 -0.19
C THR A 240 -9.23 3.58 -1.31
N VAL A 241 -10.21 4.42 -1.66
CA VAL A 241 -10.03 5.49 -2.65
C VAL A 241 -9.48 6.75 -1.96
N ASN A 242 -8.54 7.42 -2.63
CA ASN A 242 -7.97 8.70 -2.21
C ASN A 242 -7.72 9.60 -3.42
N PHE A 243 -8.05 10.89 -3.27
CA PHE A 243 -8.02 11.88 -4.35
C PHE A 243 -6.85 12.87 -4.25
N GLU A 244 -5.73 12.51 -3.60
CA GLU A 244 -4.54 13.36 -3.51
C GLU A 244 -3.82 13.48 -4.87
N GLU A 245 -3.64 12.35 -5.56
CA GLU A 245 -2.86 12.27 -6.81
C GLU A 245 -3.72 12.15 -8.08
N GLY A 246 -5.03 11.95 -7.96
CA GLY A 246 -5.93 11.82 -9.10
C GLY A 246 -7.39 11.69 -8.70
N PHE A 247 -8.24 11.32 -9.66
CA PHE A 247 -9.67 11.06 -9.46
C PHE A 247 -10.13 9.80 -10.19
N CYS A 248 -11.34 9.32 -9.88
CA CYS A 248 -11.90 8.15 -10.54
C CYS A 248 -12.41 8.53 -11.93
N ASN A 249 -11.73 8.06 -12.99
CA ASN A 249 -12.17 8.32 -14.37
C ASN A 249 -13.59 7.83 -14.57
N TYR A 250 -14.48 8.64 -15.13
CA TYR A 250 -15.93 8.35 -15.25
C TYR A 250 -16.21 7.01 -15.97
N ASP A 251 -15.55 6.75 -17.09
CA ASP A 251 -15.82 5.56 -17.94
C ASP A 251 -15.00 4.30 -17.59
N CYS A 252 -14.24 4.32 -16.49
CA CYS A 252 -13.31 3.22 -16.15
C CYS A 252 -13.94 2.13 -15.23
N THR A 253 -14.06 0.89 -15.69
CA THR A 253 -14.61 -0.24 -14.90
C THR A 253 -13.57 -1.29 -14.49
N VAL A 254 -12.28 -1.00 -14.67
CA VAL A 254 -11.17 -1.96 -14.50
C VAL A 254 -11.15 -2.65 -13.13
N CYS A 255 -11.44 -1.93 -12.05
CA CYS A 255 -11.33 -2.47 -10.68
C CYS A 255 -12.29 -3.65 -10.41
N GLY A 256 -13.48 -3.66 -11.01
CA GLY A 256 -14.44 -4.76 -10.92
C GLY A 256 -14.00 -5.98 -11.75
N HIS A 257 -13.44 -5.77 -12.93
CA HIS A 257 -12.98 -6.85 -13.81
C HIS A 257 -11.76 -7.61 -13.27
N VAL A 258 -10.93 -6.96 -12.45
CA VAL A 258 -9.70 -7.58 -11.89
C VAL A 258 -9.92 -8.19 -10.51
N CYS A 259 -11.12 -8.11 -9.94
CA CYS A 259 -11.41 -8.63 -8.59
C CYS A 259 -11.75 -10.13 -8.64
N PRO A 260 -10.88 -11.03 -8.15
CA PRO A 260 -11.13 -12.47 -8.23
C PRO A 260 -12.18 -12.97 -7.23
N ASN A 261 -12.36 -12.26 -6.11
CA ASN A 261 -13.18 -12.71 -4.99
C ASN A 261 -14.58 -12.07 -4.95
N GLY A 262 -14.94 -11.26 -5.96
CA GLY A 262 -16.23 -10.56 -5.98
C GLY A 262 -16.39 -9.50 -4.90
N ALA A 263 -15.30 -9.04 -4.28
CA ALA A 263 -15.35 -7.92 -3.34
C ALA A 263 -15.73 -6.60 -4.03
N ILE A 264 -15.38 -6.48 -5.32
CA ILE A 264 -15.83 -5.43 -6.23
C ILE A 264 -16.54 -6.14 -7.37
N HIS A 265 -17.85 -5.90 -7.53
CA HIS A 265 -18.61 -6.47 -8.62
C HIS A 265 -18.20 -5.82 -9.95
N PRO A 266 -18.11 -6.58 -11.05
CA PRO A 266 -17.94 -6.01 -12.36
C PRO A 266 -19.18 -5.17 -12.70
N LEU A 267 -18.95 -3.93 -13.10
CA LEU A 267 -20.00 -3.00 -13.55
C LEU A 267 -19.77 -2.70 -15.02
N THR A 268 -20.86 -2.53 -15.76
CA THR A 268 -20.84 -1.85 -17.06
C THR A 268 -20.56 -0.35 -16.86
N VAL A 269 -20.24 0.35 -17.95
CA VAL A 269 -19.98 1.80 -17.91
C VAL A 269 -21.23 2.56 -17.46
N GLU A 270 -22.40 2.21 -18.00
CA GLU A 270 -23.69 2.80 -17.65
C GLU A 270 -24.06 2.59 -16.18
N GLU A 271 -23.91 1.36 -15.67
CA GLU A 271 -24.16 1.08 -14.25
C GLU A 271 -23.22 1.88 -13.34
N LYS A 272 -21.97 2.03 -13.76
CA LYS A 272 -20.98 2.80 -13.01
C LYS A 272 -21.33 4.28 -12.99
N HIS A 273 -21.79 4.86 -14.09
CA HIS A 273 -22.26 6.24 -14.18
C HIS A 273 -23.39 6.56 -13.20
N LEU A 274 -24.13 5.55 -12.77
CA LEU A 274 -25.19 5.68 -11.76
C LEU A 274 -24.77 5.17 -10.38
N THR A 275 -23.60 4.55 -10.22
CA THR A 275 -23.16 4.01 -8.93
C THR A 275 -22.54 5.10 -8.08
N GLN A 276 -23.27 5.54 -7.04
CA GLN A 276 -22.78 6.52 -6.08
C GLN A 276 -21.93 5.85 -4.99
N THR A 277 -20.61 6.04 -5.07
CA THR A 277 -19.64 5.54 -4.07
C THR A 277 -19.51 6.46 -2.86
N GLY A 278 -19.81 7.74 -3.06
CA GLY A 278 -19.78 8.81 -2.09
C GLY A 278 -20.47 10.05 -2.64
N HIS A 279 -20.63 11.06 -1.81
CA HIS A 279 -21.28 12.31 -2.18
C HIS A 279 -20.35 13.49 -1.93
N VAL A 280 -20.57 14.57 -2.68
CA VAL A 280 -19.77 15.77 -2.59
C VAL A 280 -20.23 16.64 -1.42
N VAL A 281 -19.26 17.18 -0.67
CA VAL A 281 -19.47 18.09 0.45
C VAL A 281 -18.68 19.37 0.18
N PHE A 282 -19.37 20.50 0.16
CA PHE A 282 -18.79 21.83 -0.01
C PHE A 282 -18.68 22.57 1.32
N ILE A 283 -17.49 23.07 1.62
CA ILE A 283 -17.15 23.86 2.80
C ILE A 283 -16.84 25.28 2.32
N LYS A 284 -17.81 26.18 2.49
CA LYS A 284 -17.75 27.56 2.02
C LYS A 284 -16.55 28.31 2.61
N GLU A 285 -16.23 28.08 3.89
CA GLU A 285 -15.17 28.79 4.61
C GLU A 285 -13.76 28.53 4.06
N ASN A 286 -13.59 27.44 3.31
CA ASN A 286 -12.32 27.07 2.70
C ASN A 286 -12.22 27.51 1.23
N CYS A 287 -13.29 28.01 0.62
CA CYS A 287 -13.32 28.32 -0.80
C CYS A 287 -12.53 29.60 -1.12
N VAL A 288 -11.65 29.54 -2.13
CA VAL A 288 -10.87 30.71 -2.60
C VAL A 288 -11.75 31.88 -3.06
N VAL A 289 -12.95 31.60 -3.57
CA VAL A 289 -13.93 32.63 -3.92
C VAL A 289 -14.38 33.38 -2.68
N PHE A 290 -14.55 32.68 -1.56
CA PHE A 290 -14.99 33.24 -0.29
C PHE A 290 -13.85 33.87 0.51
N THR A 291 -12.67 33.25 0.54
CA THR A 291 -11.54 33.72 1.35
C THR A 291 -10.74 34.83 0.66
N ASP A 292 -10.53 34.71 -0.65
CA ASP A 292 -9.59 35.55 -1.42
C ASP A 292 -10.32 36.41 -2.47
N GLY A 293 -11.65 36.30 -2.59
CA GLY A 293 -12.45 37.11 -3.52
C GLY A 293 -12.12 36.87 -5.00
N THR A 294 -11.55 35.72 -5.34
CA THR A 294 -11.08 35.41 -6.70
C THR A 294 -12.07 34.51 -7.43
N SER A 295 -12.34 34.79 -8.72
CA SER A 295 -13.20 33.94 -9.54
C SER A 295 -12.57 32.55 -9.77
N CYS A 296 -13.27 31.48 -9.38
CA CYS A 296 -12.81 30.11 -9.52
C CYS A 296 -13.99 29.15 -9.78
N GLY A 297 -13.98 28.46 -10.93
CA GLY A 297 -14.99 27.47 -11.32
C GLY A 297 -14.48 26.03 -11.47
N ALA A 298 -13.23 25.76 -11.07
CA ALA A 298 -12.53 24.52 -11.42
C ALA A 298 -13.28 23.23 -11.04
N CYS A 299 -13.97 23.24 -9.90
CA CYS A 299 -14.74 22.10 -9.42
C CYS A 299 -15.97 21.77 -10.28
N SER A 300 -16.62 22.78 -10.87
CA SER A 300 -17.77 22.60 -11.77
C SER A 300 -17.30 22.08 -13.14
N GLU A 301 -16.26 22.69 -13.71
CA GLU A 301 -15.70 22.28 -15.01
C GLU A 301 -15.18 20.84 -15.04
N HIS A 302 -14.70 20.32 -13.91
CA HIS A 302 -14.22 18.93 -13.79
C HIS A 302 -15.31 17.95 -13.37
N CYS A 303 -16.56 18.41 -13.15
CA CYS A 303 -17.64 17.55 -12.71
C CYS A 303 -18.34 16.89 -13.90
N PRO A 304 -18.13 15.58 -14.16
CA PRO A 304 -18.73 14.92 -15.33
C PRO A 304 -20.25 14.79 -15.22
N THR A 305 -20.80 14.78 -13.99
CA THR A 305 -22.24 14.63 -13.76
C THR A 305 -22.96 15.95 -13.52
N GLN A 306 -22.26 17.10 -13.62
CA GLN A 306 -22.81 18.42 -13.26
C GLN A 306 -23.38 18.49 -11.83
N ALA A 307 -22.93 17.60 -10.93
CA ALA A 307 -23.24 17.64 -9.50
C ALA A 307 -22.71 18.89 -8.78
N VAL A 308 -21.82 19.64 -9.42
CA VAL A 308 -21.29 20.91 -8.93
C VAL A 308 -21.54 21.97 -9.98
N SER A 309 -22.40 22.94 -9.69
CA SER A 309 -22.76 24.03 -10.59
C SER A 309 -22.39 25.37 -9.97
N MET A 310 -21.97 26.33 -10.79
CA MET A 310 -21.62 27.67 -10.31
C MET A 310 -22.86 28.56 -10.25
N VAL A 311 -23.17 29.12 -9.09
CA VAL A 311 -24.27 30.07 -8.89
C VAL A 311 -23.76 31.48 -8.58
N PRO A 312 -24.50 32.54 -8.97
CA PRO A 312 -24.14 33.91 -8.64
C PRO A 312 -23.88 34.10 -7.13
N TYR A 313 -22.80 34.82 -6.85
CA TYR A 313 -22.32 35.19 -5.54
C TYR A 313 -21.99 36.70 -5.52
N GLN A 314 -21.63 37.22 -4.34
CA GLN A 314 -21.34 38.64 -4.12
C GLN A 314 -20.31 39.20 -5.12
N ASP A 315 -20.42 40.50 -5.42
CA ASP A 315 -19.48 41.24 -6.27
C ASP A 315 -19.28 40.67 -7.68
N GLY A 316 -20.33 40.02 -8.24
CA GLY A 316 -20.29 39.42 -9.57
C GLY A 316 -19.49 38.11 -9.65
N LEU A 317 -19.04 37.59 -8.51
CA LEU A 317 -18.40 36.28 -8.43
C LEU A 317 -19.45 35.16 -8.53
N THR A 318 -18.99 33.93 -8.72
CA THR A 318 -19.84 32.74 -8.63
C THR A 318 -19.24 31.76 -7.64
N ILE A 319 -20.09 31.02 -6.92
CA ILE A 319 -19.69 30.04 -5.91
C ILE A 319 -20.31 28.68 -6.24
N PRO A 320 -19.64 27.55 -5.98
CA PRO A 320 -20.21 26.24 -6.25
C PRO A 320 -21.42 25.94 -5.37
N GLN A 321 -22.48 25.46 -6.00
CA GLN A 321 -23.61 24.76 -5.40
C GLN A 321 -23.49 23.27 -5.73
N VAL A 322 -23.81 22.42 -4.75
CA VAL A 322 -23.68 20.96 -4.89
C VAL A 322 -25.05 20.29 -4.89
N ASN A 323 -25.24 19.33 -5.79
CA ASN A 323 -26.38 18.42 -5.81
C ASN A 323 -25.89 16.98 -5.56
N THR A 324 -26.18 16.47 -4.36
CA THR A 324 -25.74 15.14 -3.94
C THR A 324 -26.50 14.00 -4.62
N GLU A 325 -27.68 14.25 -5.19
CA GLU A 325 -28.49 13.19 -5.80
C GLU A 325 -27.92 12.69 -7.14
N ILE A 326 -27.22 13.56 -7.87
CA ILE A 326 -26.58 13.26 -9.16
C ILE A 326 -25.06 13.05 -9.03
N CYS A 327 -24.52 13.23 -7.83
CA CYS A 327 -23.10 12.98 -7.57
C CYS A 327 -22.82 11.48 -7.56
N VAL A 328 -21.73 11.03 -8.18
CA VAL A 328 -21.28 9.63 -8.13
C VAL A 328 -20.10 9.40 -7.20
N GLY A 329 -19.50 10.47 -6.66
CA GLY A 329 -18.33 10.38 -5.80
C GLY A 329 -17.01 10.14 -6.53
N CYS A 330 -16.88 10.61 -7.79
CA CYS A 330 -15.67 10.38 -8.60
C CYS A 330 -14.43 11.14 -8.10
N GLY A 331 -14.59 12.20 -7.30
CA GLY A 331 -13.49 12.98 -6.73
C GLY A 331 -12.81 13.97 -7.67
N GLY A 332 -13.32 14.19 -8.90
CA GLY A 332 -12.76 15.17 -9.84
C GLY A 332 -12.72 16.58 -9.27
N CYS A 333 -13.81 17.01 -8.64
CA CYS A 333 -13.91 18.31 -7.98
C CYS A 333 -12.97 18.46 -6.78
N GLU A 334 -12.76 17.38 -6.01
CA GLU A 334 -11.85 17.38 -4.86
C GLU A 334 -10.39 17.48 -5.32
N PHE A 335 -10.01 16.68 -6.32
CA PHE A 335 -8.64 16.65 -6.85
C PHE A 335 -8.20 18.02 -7.39
N ILE A 336 -9.05 18.65 -8.20
CA ILE A 336 -8.73 19.92 -8.87
C ILE A 336 -8.75 21.14 -7.94
N CYS A 337 -9.39 21.03 -6.77
CA CYS A 337 -9.49 22.14 -5.83
C CYS A 337 -8.07 22.65 -5.50
N PRO A 338 -7.75 23.94 -5.71
CA PRO A 338 -6.40 24.47 -5.47
C PRO A 338 -6.10 24.67 -3.99
N VAL A 339 -7.13 24.69 -3.14
CA VAL A 339 -7.00 24.99 -1.71
C VAL A 339 -6.31 23.83 -0.98
N ARG A 340 -5.29 24.18 -0.18
CA ARG A 340 -4.51 23.27 0.68
C ARG A 340 -4.25 23.95 2.03
N PRO A 341 -4.09 23.19 3.13
CA PRO A 341 -4.19 21.73 3.24
C PRO A 341 -5.61 21.17 3.21
N TYR A 342 -6.63 21.93 3.63
CA TYR A 342 -8.01 21.49 3.64
C TYR A 342 -8.75 22.04 2.42
N ARG A 343 -9.16 21.14 1.52
CA ARG A 343 -9.87 21.50 0.31
C ARG A 343 -11.23 22.12 0.65
N ALA A 344 -11.71 22.99 -0.24
CA ALA A 344 -13.04 23.59 -0.11
C ALA A 344 -14.16 22.61 -0.46
N ILE A 345 -13.85 21.58 -1.25
CA ILE A 345 -14.80 20.57 -1.68
C ILE A 345 -14.13 19.21 -1.54
N HIS A 346 -14.84 18.25 -0.96
CA HIS A 346 -14.36 16.88 -0.76
C HIS A 346 -15.46 15.87 -0.97
N ILE A 347 -15.09 14.61 -1.13
CA ILE A 347 -16.03 13.50 -1.22
C ILE A 347 -16.09 12.78 0.13
N GLU A 348 -17.31 12.56 0.60
CA GLU A 348 -17.62 11.73 1.76
C GLU A 348 -18.11 10.36 1.27
N GLY A 349 -17.52 9.28 1.79
CA GLY A 349 -17.87 7.92 1.36
C GLY A 349 -19.28 7.51 1.82
N ASN A 350 -20.01 6.76 1.01
CA ASN A 350 -21.27 6.17 1.46
C ASN A 350 -21.01 4.82 2.15
N PRO A 351 -21.60 4.55 3.33
CA PRO A 351 -21.49 3.23 3.99
C PRO A 351 -22.00 2.09 3.11
N VAL A 352 -23.03 2.38 2.31
CA VAL A 352 -23.66 1.52 1.30
C VAL A 352 -23.75 2.31 0.01
N GLN A 353 -23.29 1.75 -1.10
CA GLN A 353 -23.38 2.37 -2.41
C GLN A 353 -24.84 2.42 -2.85
N VAL A 354 -25.26 3.57 -3.34
CA VAL A 354 -26.63 3.82 -3.82
C VAL A 354 -26.60 4.14 -5.30
N GLN A 355 -27.77 4.18 -5.93
CA GLN A 355 -27.89 4.68 -7.30
C GLN A 355 -28.12 6.19 -7.29
N ALA A 356 -27.28 6.93 -8.01
CA ALA A 356 -27.48 8.35 -8.30
C ALA A 356 -28.62 8.52 -9.31
N LYS A 357 -29.27 9.68 -9.30
CA LYS A 357 -30.25 10.05 -10.31
C LYS A 357 -29.54 10.40 -11.62
N HIS A 358 -30.18 10.11 -12.74
CA HIS A 358 -29.71 10.56 -14.04
C HIS A 358 -29.79 12.09 -14.12
N PHE A 359 -28.77 12.72 -14.69
CA PHE A 359 -28.83 14.14 -15.00
C PHE A 359 -29.83 14.35 -16.15
N VAL A 360 -30.92 15.07 -15.91
CA VAL A 360 -31.86 15.45 -16.97
C VAL A 360 -31.42 16.82 -17.46
N GLU A 361 -30.94 16.92 -18.70
CA GLU A 361 -30.77 18.22 -19.35
C GLU A 361 -32.16 18.87 -19.43
N GLU A 362 -32.36 19.98 -18.72
CA GLU A 362 -33.56 20.80 -18.96
C GLU A 362 -33.53 21.26 -20.41
N GLU A 363 -34.64 21.07 -21.12
CA GLU A 363 -34.80 21.46 -22.53
C GLU A 363 -34.22 22.86 -22.76
N LYS A 364 -33.25 22.96 -23.68
CA LYS A 364 -32.75 24.24 -24.17
C LYS A 364 -33.96 25.06 -24.63
N LYS A 365 -34.36 26.06 -23.83
CA LYS A 365 -35.20 27.13 -24.35
C LYS A 365 -34.37 27.81 -25.41
N ASP A 366 -34.75 27.65 -26.67
CA ASP A 366 -34.24 28.47 -27.77
C ASP A 366 -34.54 29.93 -27.42
N ILE A 367 -33.55 30.61 -26.85
CA ILE A 367 -33.58 32.06 -26.73
C ILE A 367 -33.16 32.54 -28.11
N SER A 368 -34.13 32.92 -28.94
CA SER A 368 -33.86 33.67 -30.16
C SER A 368 -33.20 34.98 -29.76
N VAL A 369 -31.89 35.06 -29.94
CA VAL A 369 -31.16 36.32 -29.84
C VAL A 369 -31.46 37.07 -31.12
N ASP A 370 -32.53 37.87 -31.10
CA ASP A 370 -32.85 38.79 -32.19
C ASP A 370 -31.72 39.83 -32.25
N ASP A 371 -31.02 39.85 -33.39
CA ASP A 371 -29.99 40.81 -33.81
C ASP A 371 -28.86 41.07 -32.80
N PHE A 372 -27.67 40.57 -33.14
CA PHE A 372 -26.43 41.23 -32.74
C PHE A 372 -26.41 42.61 -33.39
N GLY A 373 -26.88 43.63 -32.66
CA GLY A 373 -26.81 45.03 -33.07
C GLY A 373 -25.36 45.47 -33.28
N PHE A 374 -24.93 45.45 -34.54
CA PHE A 374 -23.78 46.16 -35.08
C PHE A 374 -24.25 47.11 -36.18
#